data_AF-A0A3N9XCN4-F1
#
_entry.id   AF-A0A3N9XCN4-F1
#
_cell.length_a   1.000
_cell.length_b   1.000
_cell.length_c   1.000
_cell.angle_alpha   90.00
_cell.angle_beta   90.00
_cell.angle_gamma   90.00
#
_symmetry.space_group_name_H-M   'P 1'
#
loop_
_entity.id
_entity.type
_entity.pdbx_description
1 polymer ?
#
loop_
_entity_poly.entity_id
_entity_poly.type
_entity_poly.pdbx_seq_one_letter_code
_entity_poly.pdbx_strand_id
1 'polypeptide(L)'
;PASAGRPADRSGGGAPPWPGRLPAPAPAVVLPSPLAATVHDAAGEPVVISARLAVSAPPARLVVGTGQPAEIVGWAGPWPVDERWWAPAEARRRARFQVTLADGAALLLAVEAGQWLVEAIYD
;
A
#
# COMPACT_ATOMS: atom_id res chain seq x y z
N PRO A 1 15.11 19.53 -61.93
CA PRO A 1 14.24 18.33 -61.95
C PRO A 1 14.00 17.86 -60.53
N ALA A 2 12.73 17.65 -60.18
CA ALA A 2 12.27 17.26 -58.86
C ALA A 2 12.67 15.83 -58.50
N SER A 3 12.80 15.57 -57.20
CA SER A 3 12.47 14.30 -56.53
C SER A 3 12.26 14.64 -55.06
N ALA A 4 10.99 14.66 -54.61
CA ALA A 4 10.35 13.60 -53.82
C ALA A 4 10.93 13.54 -52.39
N GLY A 5 10.25 13.68 -51.27
CA GLY A 5 8.87 13.41 -50.87
C GLY A 5 8.97 12.84 -49.44
N ARG A 6 8.28 13.44 -48.44
CA ARG A 6 8.15 12.96 -47.04
C ARG A 6 7.40 11.60 -46.99
N PRO A 7 7.39 10.76 -45.90
CA PRO A 7 7.54 11.10 -44.46
C PRO A 7 8.26 10.08 -43.51
N ALA A 8 8.49 10.55 -42.27
CA ALA A 8 8.51 9.89 -40.94
C ALA A 8 9.28 8.57 -40.67
N ASP A 9 10.15 8.60 -39.64
CA ASP A 9 10.08 7.63 -38.54
C ASP A 9 10.34 8.34 -37.18
N ARG A 10 9.41 8.10 -36.26
CA ARG A 10 9.48 8.44 -34.85
C ARG A 10 10.27 7.31 -34.17
N SER A 11 11.53 7.57 -33.83
CA SER A 11 12.25 6.75 -32.85
C SER A 11 13.13 7.71 -32.07
N GLY A 12 12.79 8.07 -30.83
CA GLY A 12 12.82 7.16 -29.69
C GLY A 12 14.11 7.49 -28.93
N GLY A 13 14.01 8.29 -27.87
CA GLY A 13 15.22 8.78 -27.19
C GLY A 13 14.93 9.54 -25.90
N GLY A 14 14.44 8.81 -24.90
CA GLY A 14 14.73 9.05 -23.49
C GLY A 14 14.27 10.37 -22.87
N ALA A 15 13.03 10.41 -22.39
CA ALA A 15 12.75 11.25 -21.22
C ALA A 15 13.53 10.65 -20.02
N PRO A 16 14.17 11.48 -19.18
CA PRO A 16 14.94 10.99 -18.03
C PRO A 16 14.03 10.19 -17.07
N PRO A 17 14.53 9.09 -16.47
CA PRO A 17 13.71 8.20 -15.66
C PRO A 17 13.48 8.81 -14.29
N TRP A 18 12.50 9.71 -14.19
CA TRP A 18 11.78 9.83 -12.92
C TRP A 18 10.99 8.53 -12.78
N PRO A 19 11.20 7.72 -11.72
CA PRO A 19 10.53 6.44 -11.55
C PRO A 19 9.10 6.70 -11.02
N GLY A 20 8.29 7.36 -11.86
CA GLY A 20 6.95 7.84 -11.54
C GLY A 20 5.90 7.41 -12.57
N ARG A 21 6.19 6.40 -13.40
CA ARG A 21 5.16 5.71 -14.19
C ARG A 21 4.91 4.34 -13.58
N LEU A 22 3.81 4.23 -12.83
CA LEU A 22 3.20 2.94 -12.54
C LEU A 22 2.76 2.33 -13.89
N PRO A 23 3.25 1.14 -14.29
CA PRO A 23 2.72 0.45 -15.45
C PRO A 23 1.23 0.12 -15.22
N ALA A 24 0.45 0.14 -16.29
CA ALA A 24 -0.97 -0.15 -16.22
C ALA A 24 -1.26 -1.65 -15.98
N PRO A 25 -2.39 -1.99 -15.33
CA PRO A 25 -3.32 -1.04 -14.72
C PRO A 25 -2.76 -0.54 -13.38
N ALA A 26 -3.09 0.69 -13.04
CA ALA A 26 -2.93 1.19 -11.68
C ALA A 26 -4.30 1.14 -10.97
N PRO A 27 -4.75 0.00 -10.42
CA PRO A 27 -5.81 0.00 -9.45
C PRO A 27 -5.17 0.23 -8.08
N ALA A 28 -5.14 1.48 -7.64
CA ALA A 28 -4.98 1.80 -6.23
C ALA A 28 -6.18 2.66 -5.87
N VAL A 29 -7.24 2.04 -5.36
CA VAL A 29 -8.34 2.83 -4.79
C VAL A 29 -7.84 3.32 -3.44
N VAL A 30 -7.26 4.51 -3.41
CA VAL A 30 -6.98 5.22 -2.17
C VAL A 30 -8.31 5.64 -1.58
N LEU A 31 -8.60 5.17 -0.37
CA LEU A 31 -9.86 5.46 0.29
C LEU A 31 -9.85 6.94 0.74
N PRO A 32 -10.85 7.75 0.35
CA PRO A 32 -10.91 9.17 0.74
C PRO A 32 -11.06 9.35 2.27
N SER A 33 -11.58 8.32 2.95
CA SER A 33 -11.48 8.15 4.40
C SER A 33 -10.93 6.76 4.68
N PRO A 34 -9.85 6.61 5.48
CA PRO A 34 -9.34 5.31 5.85
C PRO A 34 -10.42 4.49 6.57
N LEU A 35 -10.53 3.20 6.24
CA LEU A 35 -11.47 2.29 6.90
C LEU A 35 -10.79 1.61 8.09
N ALA A 36 -11.44 1.63 9.25
CA ALA A 36 -10.94 0.91 10.42
C ALA A 36 -10.83 -0.59 10.14
N ALA A 37 -9.75 -1.20 10.61
CA ALA A 37 -9.53 -2.63 10.47
C ALA A 37 -8.99 -3.24 11.76
N THR A 38 -9.01 -4.57 11.83
CA THR A 38 -8.30 -5.36 12.83
C THR A 38 -7.59 -6.52 12.14
N VAL A 39 -6.37 -6.80 12.58
CA VAL A 39 -5.54 -7.89 12.07
C VAL A 39 -5.37 -8.91 13.19
N HIS A 40 -5.55 -10.19 12.85
CA HIS A 40 -5.43 -11.30 13.79
C HIS A 40 -4.44 -12.34 13.27
N ASP A 41 -3.81 -13.05 14.19
CA ASP A 41 -2.95 -14.19 13.88
C ASP A 41 -3.78 -15.47 13.63
N ALA A 42 -3.09 -16.58 13.40
CA ALA A 42 -3.73 -17.86 13.13
C ALA A 42 -4.59 -18.34 14.30
N ALA A 43 -4.19 -18.05 15.54
CA ALA A 43 -4.92 -18.40 16.77
C ALA A 43 -6.15 -17.49 17.00
N GLY A 44 -6.24 -16.37 16.30
CA GLY A 44 -7.32 -15.39 16.45
C GLY A 44 -7.00 -14.28 17.44
N GLU A 45 -5.75 -14.19 17.87
CA GLU A 45 -5.30 -13.10 18.74
C GLU A 45 -4.98 -11.85 17.90
N PRO A 46 -5.27 -10.64 18.41
CA PRO A 46 -4.94 -9.41 17.71
C PRO A 46 -3.43 -9.26 17.47
N VAL A 47 -3.05 -8.92 16.24
CA VAL A 47 -1.67 -8.58 15.89
C VAL A 47 -1.43 -7.12 16.22
N VAL A 48 -0.37 -6.87 17.00
CA VAL A 48 0.07 -5.53 17.37
C VAL A 48 1.45 -5.22 16.79
N ILE A 49 1.67 -3.95 16.45
CA ILE A 49 2.97 -3.44 16.03
C ILE A 49 3.56 -2.62 17.18
N SER A 50 4.73 -3.02 17.64
CA SER A 50 5.42 -2.36 18.74
C SER A 50 6.01 -1.00 18.35
N ALA A 51 6.54 -0.29 19.36
CA ALA A 51 7.27 0.96 19.16
C ALA A 51 8.49 0.84 18.21
N ARG A 52 9.02 -0.38 18.04
CA ARG A 52 10.22 -0.66 17.24
C ARG A 52 9.91 -1.37 15.92
N LEU A 53 8.66 -1.27 15.46
CA LEU A 53 8.21 -1.91 14.22
C LEU A 53 8.28 -3.44 14.23
N ALA A 54 8.38 -4.06 15.41
CA ALA A 54 8.23 -5.51 15.54
C ALA A 54 6.75 -5.90 15.55
N VAL A 55 6.41 -6.92 14.75
CA VAL A 55 5.07 -7.52 14.65
C VAL A 55 4.96 -8.62 15.70
N SER A 56 3.88 -8.64 16.48
CA SER A 56 3.71 -9.60 17.59
C SER A 56 3.59 -11.06 17.13
N ALA A 57 2.95 -11.29 15.98
CA ALA A 57 2.72 -12.60 15.39
C ALA A 57 2.47 -12.46 13.87
N PRO A 58 2.64 -13.53 13.07
CA PRO A 58 2.32 -13.50 11.65
C PRO A 58 0.82 -13.18 11.42
N PRO A 59 0.50 -12.14 10.64
CA PRO A 59 -0.87 -11.85 10.22
C PRO A 59 -1.48 -13.02 9.44
N ALA A 60 -2.70 -13.40 9.81
CA ALA A 60 -3.43 -14.50 9.16
C ALA A 60 -4.86 -14.11 8.76
N ARG A 61 -5.50 -13.15 9.45
CA ARG A 61 -6.84 -12.68 9.13
C ARG A 61 -6.97 -11.18 9.25
N LEU A 62 -7.69 -10.58 8.31
CA LEU A 62 -8.06 -9.17 8.30
C LEU A 62 -9.58 -9.03 8.44
N VAL A 63 -10.03 -8.12 9.30
CA VAL A 63 -11.42 -7.68 9.35
C VAL A 63 -11.47 -6.18 9.09
N VAL A 64 -12.21 -5.76 8.06
CA VAL A 64 -12.41 -4.34 7.72
C VAL A 64 -13.80 -3.91 8.21
N GLY A 65 -13.84 -2.89 9.08
CA GLY A 65 -15.07 -2.42 9.71
C GLY A 65 -15.80 -3.56 10.45
N THR A 66 -17.06 -3.78 10.10
CA THR A 66 -17.90 -4.88 10.59
C THR A 66 -18.07 -6.00 9.54
N GLY A 67 -17.18 -6.06 8.54
CA GLY A 67 -17.21 -7.04 7.47
C GLY A 67 -16.84 -8.45 7.93
N GLN A 68 -16.93 -9.40 7.01
CA GLN A 68 -16.46 -10.77 7.26
C GLN A 68 -14.93 -10.82 7.30
N PRO A 69 -14.32 -11.72 8.10
CA PRO A 69 -12.88 -11.93 8.08
C PRO A 69 -12.41 -12.43 6.70
N ALA A 70 -11.37 -11.79 6.17
CA ALA A 70 -10.64 -12.23 4.99
C ALA A 70 -9.33 -12.89 5.42
N GLU A 71 -8.98 -14.00 4.78
CA GLU A 71 -7.71 -14.70 5.00
C GLU A 71 -6.56 -13.92 4.37
N ILE A 72 -5.46 -13.75 5.12
CA ILE A 72 -4.21 -13.16 4.65
C ILE A 72 -3.29 -14.31 4.22
N VAL A 73 -2.91 -14.32 2.95
CA VAL A 73 -2.03 -15.34 2.35
C VAL A 73 -0.60 -14.85 2.15
N GLY A 74 -0.36 -13.55 2.26
CA GLY A 74 0.96 -12.95 2.16
C GLY A 74 1.00 -11.55 2.79
N TRP A 75 2.17 -11.11 3.22
CA TRP A 75 2.34 -9.77 3.79
C TRP A 75 3.80 -9.29 3.74
N ALA A 76 3.97 -7.98 3.83
CA ALA A 76 5.27 -7.32 3.90
C ALA A 76 5.21 -6.03 4.74
N GLY A 77 6.36 -5.64 5.30
CA GLY A 77 6.48 -4.53 6.24
C GLY A 77 6.70 -5.01 7.69
N PRO A 78 6.53 -4.13 8.70
CA PRO A 78 6.08 -2.75 8.60
C PRO A 78 7.18 -1.77 8.16
N TRP A 79 6.84 -0.79 7.32
CA TRP A 79 7.72 0.31 6.95
C TRP A 79 7.30 1.60 7.64
N PRO A 80 8.23 2.35 8.28
CA PRO A 80 7.88 3.64 8.86
C PRO A 80 7.43 4.63 7.79
N VAL A 81 6.44 5.46 8.13
CA VAL A 81 6.03 6.61 7.32
C VAL A 81 6.32 7.88 8.10
N ASP A 82 7.25 8.70 7.60
CA ASP A 82 7.51 10.03 8.14
C ASP A 82 6.52 11.04 7.53
N GLU A 83 5.31 11.10 8.08
CA GLU A 83 4.36 12.15 7.71
C GLU A 83 4.78 13.49 8.33
N ARG A 84 4.75 14.56 7.52
CA ARG A 84 4.99 15.95 7.96
C ARG A 84 6.31 16.14 8.72
N TRP A 85 7.39 15.51 8.25
CA TRP A 85 8.74 15.68 8.81
C TRP A 85 9.19 17.15 8.91
N TRP A 86 8.60 18.05 8.11
CA TRP A 86 8.83 19.50 8.13
C TRP A 86 8.06 20.24 9.23
N ALA A 87 7.14 19.60 9.95
CA ALA A 87 6.34 20.17 11.04
C ALA A 87 6.37 19.23 12.28
N PRO A 88 7.39 19.34 13.15
CA PRO A 88 7.62 18.40 14.25
C PRO A 88 6.45 18.26 15.23
N ALA A 89 5.66 19.31 15.42
CA ALA A 89 4.47 19.29 16.28
C ALA A 89 3.31 18.45 15.70
N GLU A 90 3.36 18.16 14.39
CA GLU A 90 2.35 17.40 13.66
C GLU A 90 2.88 16.04 13.17
N ALA A 91 4.13 15.70 13.52
CA ALA A 91 4.75 14.44 13.15
C ALA A 91 3.99 13.30 13.82
N ARG A 92 3.42 12.42 12.99
CA ARG A 92 2.65 11.26 13.44
C ARG A 92 3.40 9.99 13.12
N ARG A 93 3.62 9.18 14.16
CA ARG A 93 4.37 7.94 14.04
C ARG A 93 3.46 6.86 13.49
N ARG A 94 3.57 6.67 12.17
CA ARG A 94 2.76 5.76 11.39
C ARG A 94 3.65 4.72 10.71
N ALA A 95 3.12 3.52 10.52
CA ALA A 95 3.77 2.49 9.71
C ALA A 95 2.81 1.96 8.65
N ARG A 96 3.36 1.57 7.50
CA ARG A 96 2.62 0.91 6.42
C ARG A 96 2.89 -0.58 6.42
N PHE A 97 1.87 -1.31 6.05
CA PHE A 97 1.85 -2.77 5.96
C PHE A 97 1.15 -3.16 4.67
N GLN A 98 1.74 -4.05 3.88
CA GLN A 98 1.05 -4.61 2.73
C GLN A 98 0.58 -6.02 3.07
N VAL A 99 -0.67 -6.33 2.72
CA VAL A 99 -1.23 -7.67 2.87
C VAL A 99 -1.82 -8.13 1.54
N THR A 100 -1.75 -9.42 1.28
CA THR A 100 -2.41 -10.09 0.16
C THR A 100 -3.45 -11.03 0.74
N LEU A 101 -4.67 -10.94 0.24
CA LEU A 101 -5.81 -11.72 0.66
C LEU A 101 -6.01 -12.95 -0.23
N ALA A 102 -6.71 -13.95 0.29
CA ALA A 102 -6.96 -15.21 -0.43
C ALA A 102 -7.80 -15.04 -1.71
N ASP A 103 -8.59 -13.98 -1.82
CA ASP A 103 -9.36 -13.63 -3.02
C ASP A 103 -8.53 -12.96 -4.12
N GLY A 104 -7.24 -12.72 -3.87
CA GLY A 104 -6.31 -12.07 -4.79
C GLY A 104 -6.10 -10.58 -4.52
N ALA A 105 -6.95 -9.95 -3.71
CA ALA A 105 -6.82 -8.53 -3.40
C ALA A 105 -5.54 -8.26 -2.59
N ALA A 106 -4.86 -7.16 -2.89
CA ALA A 106 -3.75 -6.65 -2.09
C ALA A 106 -4.15 -5.33 -1.43
N LEU A 107 -3.95 -5.22 -0.12
CA LEU A 107 -4.33 -4.04 0.65
C LEU A 107 -3.11 -3.37 1.25
N LEU A 108 -3.09 -2.04 1.22
CA LEU A 108 -2.16 -1.24 1.99
C LEU A 108 -2.85 -0.80 3.28
N LEU A 109 -2.33 -1.29 4.39
CA LEU A 109 -2.75 -0.91 5.73
C LEU A 109 -1.79 0.12 6.30
N ALA A 110 -2.33 0.96 7.17
CA ALA A 110 -1.57 1.81 8.05
C ALA A 110 -1.83 1.44 9.50
N VAL A 111 -0.79 1.58 10.32
CA VAL A 111 -0.86 1.43 11.77
C VAL A 111 -0.39 2.71 12.43
N GLU A 112 -1.26 3.30 13.24
CA GLU A 112 -0.99 4.49 14.04
C GLU A 112 -1.58 4.26 15.43
N ALA A 113 -0.79 4.48 16.48
CA ALA A 113 -1.21 4.26 17.88
C ALA A 113 -1.85 2.87 18.15
N GLY A 114 -1.43 1.82 17.42
CA GLY A 114 -1.97 0.47 17.54
C GLY A 114 -3.30 0.23 16.80
N GLN A 115 -3.84 1.23 16.11
CA GLN A 115 -5.04 1.13 15.31
C GLN A 115 -4.69 0.83 13.85
N TRP A 116 -5.37 -0.15 13.26
CA TRP A 116 -5.21 -0.51 11.86
C TRP A 116 -6.23 0.25 11.00
N LEU A 117 -5.77 0.74 9.86
CA LEU A 117 -6.58 1.45 8.87
C LEU A 117 -6.26 0.93 7.47
N VAL A 118 -7.26 0.69 6.64
CA VAL A 118 -7.06 0.45 5.20
C VAL A 118 -6.86 1.81 4.53
N GLU A 119 -5.70 2.01 3.89
CA GLU A 119 -5.41 3.22 3.11
C GLU A 119 -5.77 3.05 1.64
N ALA A 120 -5.46 1.89 1.07
CA ALA A 120 -5.65 1.61 -0.34
C ALA A 120 -5.93 0.14 -0.61
N ILE A 121 -6.68 -0.09 -1.69
CA ILE A 121 -7.02 -1.41 -2.23
C ILE A 121 -6.40 -1.54 -3.62
N TYR A 122 -5.72 -2.65 -3.85
CA TYR A 122 -5.18 -3.09 -5.13
C TYR A 122 -5.88 -4.41 -5.50
N ASP A 123 -6.31 -4.53 -6.76
CA ASP A 123 -6.92 -5.72 -7.38
C ASP A 123 -6.04 -6.18 -8.55
#